data_AF-A0A0A0MP04-F1
#
_entry.id   AF-A0A0A0MP04-F1
#
_cell.length_a   1.000
_cell.length_b   1.000
_cell.length_c   1.000
_cell.angle_alpha   90.00
_cell.angle_beta   90.00
_cell.angle_gamma   90.00
#
_symmetry.space_group_name_H-M   'P 1'
#
loop_
_entity.id
_entity.type
_entity.pdbx_description
1 polymer ?
#
loop_
_entity_poly.entity_id
_entity_poly.type
_entity_poly.pdbx_seq_one_letter_code
_entity_poly.pdbx_strand_id
1 'polypeptide(L)'
;GEQIGNMLVKLTNEVNVPQEIIHLIGQGLAANVAGAAGRQYTRQTGHKLRRITGLDPAKQYSKPDNKLTGLARGDADFVDAIHTSAYGMGTQVRCGDVDFYPNGPATGVPGADNVVEASLRATRYFAESVRPGNERNFPAVAASSYKEYKQNNGHGQRAYMGIATKQD
;
A
#
# COMPACT_ATOMS: atom_id res chain seq x y z
N GLY A 1 -13.19 8.83 1.59
CA GLY A 1 -13.27 7.39 1.91
C GLY A 1 -14.68 6.92 1.64
N GLU A 2 -15.63 7.33 2.48
CA GLU A 2 -17.05 6.99 2.34
C GLU A 2 -17.63 7.22 0.94
N GLN A 3 -17.45 8.41 0.36
CA GLN A 3 -17.95 8.70 -1.00
C GLN A 3 -17.37 7.76 -2.06
N ILE A 4 -16.08 7.40 -1.97
CA ILE A 4 -15.44 6.44 -2.88
C ILE A 4 -16.03 5.04 -2.66
N GLY A 5 -16.20 4.61 -1.41
CA GLY A 5 -16.84 3.34 -1.08
C GLY A 5 -18.25 3.24 -1.65
N ASN A 6 -19.08 4.27 -1.46
CA ASN A 6 -20.43 4.34 -2.01
C ASN A 6 -20.42 4.28 -3.54
N MET A 7 -19.45 4.91 -4.20
CA MET A 7 -19.31 4.83 -5.66
C MET A 7 -18.93 3.41 -6.12
N LEU A 8 -18.06 2.71 -5.39
CA LEU A 8 -17.69 1.32 -5.69
C LEU A 8 -18.89 0.37 -5.52
N VAL A 9 -19.76 0.63 -4.55
CA VAL A 9 -21.03 -0.10 -4.40
C VAL A 9 -21.92 0.09 -5.63
N LYS A 10 -22.05 1.32 -6.14
CA LYS A 10 -22.79 1.56 -7.38
C LYS A 10 -22.15 0.88 -8.58
N LEU A 11 -20.83 0.94 -8.69
CA LEU A 11 -20.09 0.32 -9.81
C LEU A 11 -20.31 -1.21 -9.86
N THR A 12 -20.31 -1.86 -8.70
CA THR A 12 -20.50 -3.31 -8.59
C THR A 12 -21.96 -3.71 -8.76
N ASN A 13 -22.90 -3.00 -8.14
CA ASN A 13 -24.33 -3.36 -8.16
C ASN A 13 -25.07 -2.90 -9.43
N GLU A 14 -24.74 -1.73 -9.98
CA GLU A 14 -25.48 -1.14 -11.11
C GLU A 14 -24.80 -1.44 -12.46
N VAL A 15 -23.47 -1.57 -12.48
CA VAL A 15 -22.68 -1.76 -13.70
C VAL A 15 -22.12 -3.19 -13.81
N ASN A 16 -22.36 -4.04 -12.82
CA ASN A 16 -21.89 -5.43 -12.75
C ASN A 16 -20.36 -5.58 -12.89
N VAL A 17 -19.59 -4.61 -12.37
CA VAL A 17 -18.13 -4.76 -12.28
C VAL A 17 -17.83 -5.74 -11.15
N PRO A 18 -17.12 -6.85 -11.39
CA PRO A 18 -16.75 -7.78 -10.33
C PRO A 18 -15.83 -7.11 -9.31
N GLN A 19 -16.09 -7.27 -8.03
CA GLN A 19 -15.23 -6.70 -6.98
C GLN A 19 -13.82 -7.33 -7.00
N GLU A 20 -13.74 -8.58 -7.46
CA GLU A 20 -12.55 -9.43 -7.52
C GLU A 20 -11.49 -8.89 -8.51
N ILE A 21 -11.83 -7.87 -9.30
CA ILE A 21 -10.90 -7.21 -10.21
C ILE A 21 -10.61 -5.75 -9.81
N ILE A 22 -11.19 -5.26 -8.72
CA ILE A 22 -11.02 -3.87 -8.29
C ILE A 22 -9.76 -3.73 -7.44
N HIS A 23 -8.82 -2.93 -7.94
CA HIS A 23 -7.58 -2.54 -7.24
C HIS A 23 -7.58 -1.05 -6.96
N LEU A 24 -7.64 -0.65 -5.69
CA LEU A 24 -7.47 0.75 -5.29
C LEU A 24 -6.01 1.06 -4.99
N ILE A 25 -5.52 2.20 -5.48
CA ILE A 25 -4.15 2.65 -5.22
C ILE A 25 -4.21 4.07 -4.67
N GLY A 26 -3.56 4.33 -3.54
CA GLY A 26 -3.58 5.64 -2.88
C GLY A 26 -2.20 6.09 -2.42
N GLN A 27 -1.81 7.33 -2.75
CA GLN A 27 -0.55 7.96 -2.34
C GLN A 27 -0.72 8.77 -1.04
N GLY A 28 0.22 8.65 -0.10
CA GLY A 28 0.29 9.50 1.08
C GLY A 28 -0.99 9.42 1.91
N LEU A 29 -1.67 10.56 2.07
CA LEU A 29 -2.97 10.64 2.76
C LEU A 29 -4.07 9.83 2.04
N ALA A 30 -3.99 9.71 0.71
CA ALA A 30 -4.97 8.97 -0.07
C ALA A 30 -4.90 7.45 0.17
N ALA A 31 -3.77 6.92 0.65
CA ALA A 31 -3.69 5.52 1.10
C ALA A 31 -4.70 5.24 2.23
N ASN A 32 -4.77 6.14 3.22
CA ASN A 32 -5.73 6.05 4.32
C ASN A 32 -7.17 6.24 3.83
N VAL A 33 -7.38 7.09 2.82
CA VAL A 33 -8.67 7.27 2.16
C VAL A 33 -9.12 6.00 1.45
N ALA A 34 -8.21 5.27 0.79
CA ALA A 34 -8.47 3.99 0.13
C ALA A 34 -8.86 2.91 1.15
N GLY A 35 -8.16 2.82 2.28
CA GLY A 35 -8.56 1.94 3.39
C GLY A 35 -9.97 2.25 3.90
N ALA A 36 -10.29 3.54 4.09
CA ALA A 36 -11.64 3.96 4.47
C ALA A 36 -12.71 3.63 3.42
N ALA A 37 -12.35 3.66 2.13
CA ALA A 37 -13.24 3.26 1.04
C ALA A 37 -13.51 1.74 1.05
N GLY A 38 -12.47 0.92 1.20
CA GLY A 38 -12.60 -0.54 1.29
C GLY A 38 -13.47 -0.98 2.47
N ARG A 39 -13.29 -0.36 3.64
CA ARG A 39 -14.16 -0.58 4.81
C ARG A 39 -15.60 -0.14 4.60
N GLN A 40 -15.82 0.95 3.89
CA GLN A 40 -17.18 1.39 3.57
C GLN A 40 -17.87 0.41 2.61
N TYR A 41 -17.15 0.00 1.56
CA TYR A 41 -17.63 -1.00 0.61
C TYR A 41 -18.01 -2.31 1.31
N THR A 42 -17.12 -2.81 2.17
CA THR A 42 -17.36 -4.04 2.97
C THR A 42 -18.56 -3.90 3.89
N ARG A 43 -18.74 -2.74 4.54
CA ARG A 43 -19.88 -2.48 5.41
C ARG A 43 -21.22 -2.53 4.67
N GLN A 44 -21.27 -2.14 3.40
CA GLN A 44 -22.52 -2.12 2.63
C GLN A 44 -22.81 -3.43 1.89
N THR A 45 -21.78 -4.14 1.45
CA THR A 45 -21.94 -5.31 0.59
C THR A 45 -21.70 -6.63 1.31
N GLY A 46 -21.01 -6.62 2.45
CA GLY A 46 -20.49 -7.83 3.09
C GLY A 46 -19.27 -8.43 2.38
N HIS A 47 -18.84 -7.85 1.27
CA HIS A 47 -17.70 -8.31 0.46
C HIS A 47 -16.54 -7.32 0.54
N LYS A 48 -15.31 -7.82 0.56
CA LYS A 48 -14.12 -6.98 0.44
C LYS A 48 -13.85 -6.68 -1.03
N LEU A 49 -12.94 -5.74 -1.28
CA LEU A 49 -12.36 -5.52 -2.61
C LEU A 49 -11.15 -6.44 -2.79
N ARG A 50 -10.77 -6.69 -4.04
CA ARG A 50 -9.61 -7.53 -4.35
C ARG A 50 -8.30 -7.06 -3.74
N ARG A 51 -7.95 -5.78 -3.92
CA ARG A 51 -6.64 -5.26 -3.51
C ARG A 51 -6.66 -3.77 -3.19
N ILE A 52 -5.91 -3.37 -2.18
CA ILE A 52 -5.54 -1.98 -1.92
C ILE A 52 -4.01 -1.87 -1.86
N THR A 53 -3.43 -0.94 -2.63
CA THR A 53 -2.01 -0.59 -2.50
C THR A 53 -1.84 0.82 -1.93
N GLY A 54 -1.12 0.91 -0.82
CA GLY A 54 -0.70 2.16 -0.20
C GLY A 54 0.69 2.60 -0.69
N LEU A 55 0.76 3.72 -1.40
CA LEU A 55 2.02 4.31 -1.85
C LEU A 55 2.45 5.38 -0.83
N ASP A 56 3.50 5.08 -0.09
CA ASP A 56 4.03 5.87 1.04
C ASP A 56 2.94 6.39 2.00
N PRO A 57 2.17 5.51 2.66
CA PRO A 57 1.01 5.91 3.45
C PRO A 57 1.37 6.96 4.51
N ALA A 58 0.60 8.05 4.59
CA ALA A 58 0.91 9.14 5.50
C ALA A 58 0.62 8.78 6.97
N LYS A 59 1.43 9.34 7.87
CA LYS A 59 1.22 9.25 9.33
C LYS A 59 -0.18 9.76 9.70
N GLN A 60 -0.85 9.06 10.62
CA GLN A 60 -2.10 9.56 11.19
C GLN A 60 -1.80 10.51 12.35
N TYR A 61 -2.06 11.80 12.15
CA TYR A 61 -1.84 12.84 13.17
C TYR A 61 -3.05 13.04 14.09
N SER A 62 -4.21 12.50 13.73
CA SER A 62 -5.43 12.59 14.52
C SER A 62 -5.91 11.18 14.84
N LYS A 63 -5.96 10.83 16.13
CA LYS A 63 -6.74 9.71 16.65
C LYS A 63 -8.03 10.27 17.27
N PRO A 64 -9.03 10.73 16.49
CA PRO A 64 -10.35 10.90 17.07
C PRO A 64 -10.88 9.51 17.39
N ASP A 65 -11.38 9.34 18.60
CA ASP A 65 -11.64 8.06 19.28
C ASP A 65 -12.47 7.00 18.52
N ASN A 66 -12.99 7.22 17.31
CA ASN A 66 -13.79 6.19 16.62
C ASN A 66 -14.00 6.36 15.10
N LYS A 67 -13.23 7.15 14.33
CA LYS A 67 -13.64 7.46 12.92
C LYS A 67 -12.66 7.20 11.79
N LEU A 68 -11.35 7.20 12.00
CA LEU A 68 -10.39 6.93 10.92
C LEU A 68 -9.23 6.07 11.42
N THR A 69 -9.37 4.76 11.30
CA THR A 69 -8.19 3.88 11.21
C THR A 69 -7.48 4.19 9.88
N GLY A 70 -6.16 4.15 9.85
CA GLY A 70 -5.38 4.38 8.62
C GLY A 70 -5.69 3.31 7.57
N LEU A 71 -4.83 3.22 6.55
CA LEU A 71 -4.74 1.97 5.82
C LEU A 71 -4.41 0.85 6.81
N ALA A 72 -5.12 -0.27 6.72
CA ALA A 72 -4.95 -1.38 7.63
C ALA A 72 -5.16 -2.71 6.92
N ARG A 73 -4.51 -3.74 7.46
CA ARG A 73 -4.74 -5.14 7.09
C ARG A 73 -6.24 -5.45 7.20
N GLY A 74 -6.79 -6.07 6.15
CA GLY A 74 -8.19 -6.46 6.08
C GLY A 74 -9.14 -5.40 5.51
N ASP A 75 -8.66 -4.21 5.12
CA ASP A 75 -9.45 -3.22 4.37
C ASP A 75 -9.85 -3.72 2.96
N ALA A 76 -9.13 -4.72 2.45
CA ALA A 76 -9.40 -5.49 1.25
C ALA A 76 -8.99 -6.96 1.50
N ASP A 77 -9.19 -7.84 0.51
CA ASP A 77 -8.68 -9.22 0.55
C ASP A 77 -7.16 -9.25 0.62
N PHE A 78 -6.51 -8.26 0.00
CA PHE A 78 -5.07 -8.07 0.07
C PHE A 78 -4.71 -6.60 0.15
N VAL A 79 -3.89 -6.22 1.12
CA VAL A 79 -3.37 -4.87 1.29
C VAL A 79 -1.84 -4.90 1.22
N ASP A 80 -1.25 -4.12 0.34
CA ASP A 80 0.21 -3.96 0.28
C ASP A 80 0.63 -2.50 0.32
N ALA A 81 1.82 -2.22 0.86
CA ALA A 81 2.31 -0.86 1.01
C ALA A 81 3.78 -0.70 0.62
N ILE A 82 4.14 0.46 0.05
CA ILE A 82 5.51 0.82 -0.31
C ILE A 82 5.92 2.06 0.48
N HIS A 83 6.87 1.94 1.39
CA HIS A 83 7.32 3.01 2.29
C HIS A 83 8.63 3.62 1.81
N THR A 84 8.58 4.80 1.21
CA THR A 84 9.77 5.49 0.67
C THR A 84 10.19 6.71 1.50
N SER A 85 9.36 7.16 2.44
CA SER A 85 9.68 8.24 3.36
C SER A 85 9.22 7.93 4.81
N ALA A 86 9.45 6.70 5.28
CA ALA A 86 9.01 6.19 6.59
C ALA A 86 9.36 7.10 7.80
N TYR A 87 10.47 7.84 7.76
CA TYR A 87 10.83 8.83 8.78
C TYR A 87 10.49 10.28 8.38
N GLY A 88 10.12 10.51 7.13
CA GLY A 88 9.62 11.77 6.58
C GLY A 88 8.10 11.88 6.65
N MET A 89 7.45 11.98 5.49
CA MET A 89 6.00 12.17 5.35
C MET A 89 5.21 10.87 5.55
N GLY A 90 5.79 9.75 5.12
CA GLY A 90 5.22 8.42 5.25
C GLY A 90 5.31 7.86 6.67
N THR A 91 4.48 6.87 6.97
CA THR A 91 4.53 6.14 8.25
C THR A 91 5.59 5.06 8.23
N GLN A 92 6.23 4.81 9.38
CA GLN A 92 7.06 3.61 9.59
C GLN A 92 6.22 2.39 9.99
N VAL A 93 4.98 2.60 10.43
CA VAL A 93 4.09 1.55 10.94
C VAL A 93 3.58 0.71 9.78
N ARG A 94 3.74 -0.61 9.91
CA ARG A 94 3.17 -1.59 8.98
C ARG A 94 1.66 -1.46 8.91
N CYS A 95 1.11 -1.47 7.70
CA CYS A 95 -0.30 -1.23 7.44
C CYS A 95 -0.94 -2.24 6.47
N GLY A 96 -0.14 -3.09 5.83
CA GLY A 96 -0.61 -4.12 4.91
C GLY A 96 -0.50 -5.54 5.41
N ASP A 97 -0.90 -6.47 4.56
CA ASP A 97 -0.45 -7.85 4.55
C ASP A 97 1.04 -7.93 4.21
N VAL A 98 1.51 -7.04 3.32
CA VAL A 98 2.92 -6.90 2.93
C VAL A 98 3.32 -5.42 2.92
N ASP A 99 4.37 -5.07 3.66
CA ASP A 99 4.95 -3.73 3.69
C ASP A 99 6.39 -3.76 3.16
N PHE A 100 6.64 -3.02 2.09
CA PHE A 100 7.96 -2.89 1.46
C PHE A 100 8.66 -1.63 1.93
N TYR A 101 9.94 -1.75 2.30
CA TYR A 101 10.79 -0.63 2.68
C TYR A 101 12.03 -0.61 1.77
N PRO A 102 11.97 0.03 0.58
CA PRO A 102 13.10 0.10 -0.33
C PRO A 102 14.31 0.74 0.34
N ASN A 103 15.42 0.00 0.43
CA ASN A 103 16.63 0.41 1.17
C ASN A 103 16.42 0.62 2.67
N GLY A 104 15.39 0.01 3.26
CA GLY A 104 15.06 0.13 4.67
C GLY A 104 14.27 1.40 5.03
N PRO A 105 13.75 1.49 6.26
CA PRO A 105 13.08 2.71 6.73
C PRO A 105 14.05 3.89 6.75
N ALA A 106 13.67 4.99 6.11
CA ALA A 106 14.49 6.19 5.99
C ALA A 106 13.64 7.46 5.84
N THR A 107 14.26 8.63 5.96
CA THR A 107 13.61 9.92 5.62
C THR A 107 13.38 10.05 4.11
N GLY A 108 14.23 9.39 3.31
CA GLY A 108 14.05 9.26 1.88
C GLY A 108 14.88 8.13 1.27
N VAL A 109 14.55 7.78 0.03
CA VAL A 109 15.23 6.76 -0.77
C VAL A 109 16.26 7.38 -1.72
N PRO A 110 17.24 6.61 -2.23
CA PRO A 110 18.22 7.13 -3.18
C PRO A 110 17.59 7.86 -4.37
N GLY A 111 18.16 9.02 -4.71
CA GLY A 111 17.69 9.89 -5.79
C GLY A 111 16.48 10.77 -5.44
N ALA A 112 16.17 10.96 -4.16
CA ALA A 112 15.25 12.00 -3.71
C ALA A 112 16.03 13.12 -3.02
N ASP A 113 15.80 14.37 -3.44
CA ASP A 113 16.49 15.53 -2.87
C ASP A 113 15.76 16.12 -1.66
N ASN A 114 14.49 15.74 -1.48
CA ASN A 114 13.64 16.19 -0.37
C ASN A 114 12.57 15.15 -0.02
N VAL A 115 11.85 15.39 1.08
CA VAL A 115 10.82 14.47 1.60
C VAL A 115 9.60 14.31 0.67
N VAL A 116 9.29 15.32 -0.14
CA VAL A 116 8.18 15.26 -1.11
C VAL A 116 8.57 14.31 -2.25
N GLU A 117 9.77 14.47 -2.80
CA GLU A 117 10.30 13.54 -3.80
C GLU A 117 10.45 12.12 -3.26
N ALA A 118 10.91 11.99 -2.02
CA ALA A 118 11.00 10.71 -1.35
C ALA A 118 9.62 10.04 -1.29
N SER A 119 8.57 10.78 -0.94
CA SER A 119 7.21 10.24 -0.95
C SER A 119 6.76 9.82 -2.35
N LEU A 120 6.99 10.67 -3.37
CA LEU A 120 6.61 10.37 -4.76
C LEU A 120 7.39 9.20 -5.38
N ARG A 121 8.51 8.78 -4.79
CA ARG A 121 9.25 7.59 -5.24
C ARG A 121 8.41 6.31 -5.13
N ALA A 122 7.49 6.20 -4.18
CA ALA A 122 6.59 5.05 -4.10
C ALA A 122 5.74 4.91 -5.38
N THR A 123 5.16 6.01 -5.87
CA THR A 123 4.45 6.05 -7.16
C THR A 123 5.36 5.69 -8.33
N ARG A 124 6.59 6.20 -8.35
CA ARG A 124 7.54 5.90 -9.43
C ARG A 124 7.90 4.41 -9.49
N TYR A 125 8.21 3.80 -8.34
CA TYR A 125 8.49 2.37 -8.27
C TYR A 125 7.28 1.52 -8.68
N PHE A 126 6.09 1.87 -8.20
CA PHE A 126 4.88 1.16 -8.60
C PHE A 126 4.63 1.28 -10.11
N ALA A 127 4.70 2.49 -10.67
CA ALA A 127 4.51 2.72 -12.10
C ALA A 127 5.55 2.00 -12.97
N GLU A 128 6.80 1.89 -12.53
CA GLU A 128 7.81 1.10 -13.22
C GLU A 128 7.46 -0.38 -13.23
N SER A 129 6.97 -0.92 -12.10
CA SER A 129 6.56 -2.32 -12.01
C SER A 129 5.39 -2.68 -12.93
N VAL A 130 4.55 -1.71 -13.30
CA VAL A 130 3.40 -1.91 -14.20
C VAL A 130 3.83 -2.03 -15.67
N ARG A 131 5.04 -1.61 -16.03
CA ARG A 131 5.51 -1.71 -17.41
C ARG A 131 5.66 -3.18 -17.83
N PRO A 132 5.22 -3.57 -19.03
CA PRO A 132 5.40 -4.94 -19.52
C PRO A 132 6.86 -5.39 -19.45
N GLY A 133 7.11 -6.51 -18.78
CA GLY A 133 8.45 -7.06 -18.56
C GLY A 133 9.18 -6.56 -17.32
N ASN A 134 8.63 -5.56 -16.61
CA ASN A 134 9.22 -4.99 -15.39
C ASN A 134 8.51 -5.45 -14.11
N GLU A 135 7.54 -6.35 -14.20
CA GLU A 135 6.68 -6.74 -13.08
C GLU A 135 7.48 -7.31 -11.90
N ARG A 136 8.69 -7.82 -12.16
CA ARG A 136 9.60 -8.42 -11.19
C ARG A 136 10.90 -7.64 -10.96
N ASN A 137 10.96 -6.36 -11.37
CA ASN A 137 12.18 -5.54 -11.25
C ASN A 137 12.57 -5.18 -9.81
N PHE A 138 11.66 -5.34 -8.86
CA PHE A 138 11.90 -5.02 -7.46
C PHE A 138 11.80 -6.26 -6.57
N PRO A 139 12.76 -7.21 -6.64
CA PRO A 139 12.77 -8.35 -5.73
C PRO A 139 12.98 -7.86 -4.30
N ALA A 140 12.18 -8.41 -3.39
CA ALA A 140 12.21 -8.13 -1.97
C ALA A 140 12.45 -9.42 -1.19
N VAL A 141 13.15 -9.29 -0.07
CA VAL A 141 13.46 -10.38 0.85
C VAL A 141 12.86 -10.03 2.20
N ALA A 142 12.19 -11.00 2.83
CA ALA A 142 11.71 -10.86 4.19
C ALA A 142 12.89 -10.65 5.15
N ALA A 143 12.79 -9.65 6.02
CA ALA A 143 13.78 -9.39 7.05
C ALA A 143 13.09 -8.79 8.27
N SER A 144 13.54 -9.16 9.47
CA SER A 144 13.05 -8.58 10.72
C SER A 144 13.69 -7.22 11.02
N SER A 145 14.80 -6.88 10.34
CA SER A 145 15.47 -5.59 10.45
C SER A 145 16.28 -5.22 9.21
N TYR A 146 16.60 -3.93 9.06
CA TYR A 146 17.50 -3.47 8.00
C TYR A 146 18.92 -4.04 8.14
N LYS A 147 19.38 -4.30 9.38
CA LYS A 147 20.69 -4.91 9.65
C LYS A 147 20.74 -6.35 9.12
N GLU A 148 19.70 -7.13 9.39
CA GLU A 148 19.57 -8.51 8.88
C GLU A 148 19.53 -8.54 7.35
N TYR A 149 18.75 -7.64 6.74
CA TYR A 149 18.72 -7.45 5.29
C TYR A 149 20.12 -7.18 4.71
N LYS A 150 20.88 -6.26 5.31
CA LYS A 150 22.25 -5.93 4.85
C LYS A 150 23.26 -7.03 5.04
N GLN A 151 23.04 -7.93 5.99
CA GLN A 151 23.90 -9.09 6.24
C GLN A 151 23.60 -10.26 5.30
N ASN A 152 22.65 -10.12 4.36
CA ASN A 152 22.15 -11.19 3.49
C ASN A 152 21.62 -12.40 4.27
N ASN A 153 21.22 -12.20 5.52
CA ASN A 153 20.65 -13.23 6.39
C ASN A 153 19.12 -13.23 6.34
N GLY A 154 18.50 -12.56 5.36
CA GLY A 154 17.06 -12.61 5.17
C GLY A 154 16.63 -13.99 4.74
N HIS A 155 15.87 -14.67 5.61
CA HIS A 155 15.30 -15.98 5.34
C HIS A 155 13.82 -15.82 5.00
N GLY A 156 13.40 -16.19 3.79
CA GLY A 156 11.99 -16.14 3.41
C GLY A 156 11.71 -16.25 1.92
N GLN A 157 10.43 -16.38 1.60
CA GLN A 157 9.96 -16.37 0.21
C GLN A 157 10.27 -15.02 -0.43
N ARG A 158 10.83 -15.05 -1.65
CA ARG A 158 11.02 -13.83 -2.43
C ARG A 158 9.66 -13.26 -2.80
N ALA A 159 9.47 -11.98 -2.47
CA ALA A 159 8.36 -11.18 -2.95
C ALA A 159 8.86 -10.24 -4.04
N TYR A 160 7.94 -9.68 -4.82
CA TYR A 160 8.24 -8.62 -5.79
C TYR A 160 7.40 -7.42 -5.41
N MET A 161 8.04 -6.29 -5.15
CA MET A 161 7.36 -5.05 -4.83
C MET A 161 6.70 -4.48 -6.09
N GLY A 162 5.44 -4.07 -5.97
CA GLY A 162 4.69 -3.39 -7.04
C GLY A 162 3.55 -4.25 -7.56
N ILE A 163 3.32 -4.25 -8.88
CA ILE A 163 2.12 -4.91 -9.44
C ILE A 163 2.11 -6.43 -9.20
N ALA A 164 3.27 -7.09 -9.24
CA ALA A 164 3.41 -8.53 -9.05
C ALA A 164 3.53 -8.99 -7.58
N THR A 165 3.24 -8.12 -6.61
CA THR A 165 3.14 -8.53 -5.21
C THR A 165 2.17 -9.72 -5.10
N LYS A 166 2.68 -10.86 -4.66
CA LYS A 166 1.91 -12.08 -4.44
C LYS A 166 1.01 -11.96 -3.22
N GLN A 167 -0.09 -12.69 -3.24
CA GLN A 167 -1.16 -12.62 -2.24
C GLN A 167 -1.30 -13.92 -1.45
N ASP A 168 -0.30 -14.79 -1.61
CA ASP A 168 -0.24 -16.18 -1.18
C ASP A 168 0.14 -16.29 0.31
#